data_AF-A0A7W0RSQ5-F1
#
_entry.id   AF-A0A7W0RSQ5-F1
#
_cell.length_a   1.000
_cell.length_b   1.000
_cell.length_c   1.000
_cell.angle_alpha   90.00
_cell.angle_beta   90.00
_cell.angle_gamma   90.00
#
_symmetry.space_group_name_H-M   'P 1'
#
loop_
_entity.id
_entity.type
_entity.pdbx_description
1 polymer ?
#
loop_
_entity_poly.entity_id
_entity_poly.type
_entity_poly.pdbx_seq_one_letter_code
_entity_poly.pdbx_strand_id
1 'polypeptide(L)'
;STAQLNLFANSLRGKRRHEVAKLLPLTGQLLGANFTHLFERHAGTCLPAGSKKHLADALGFAKFLRSLSDAELCAPPWLVEVLRYEEARLKIQRRLFVGALFRHDIVRLCRSLRQPDTSPYLLVRLTLVIWSRRPARDGVRQKVIYLSRGA
;
A
#
# COMPACT_ATOMS: atom_id res chain seq x y z
N SER A 1 8.35 -18.70 -30.64
CA SER A 1 6.98 -19.23 -30.74
C SER A 1 6.05 -18.47 -29.80
N THR A 2 4.73 -18.55 -29.99
CA THR A 2 3.71 -17.95 -29.09
C THR A 2 3.84 -18.44 -27.64
N ALA A 3 4.27 -19.68 -27.43
CA ALA A 3 4.54 -20.25 -26.11
C ALA A 3 5.67 -19.52 -25.36
N GLN A 4 6.78 -19.19 -26.03
CA GLN A 4 7.90 -18.45 -25.43
C GLN A 4 7.51 -17.01 -25.05
N LEU A 5 6.68 -16.36 -25.88
CA LEU A 5 6.14 -15.03 -25.58
C LEU A 5 5.23 -15.06 -24.35
N ASN A 6 4.39 -16.09 -24.23
CA ASN A 6 3.52 -16.27 -23.07
C ASN A 6 4.31 -16.51 -21.76
N LEU A 7 5.35 -17.34 -21.81
CA LEU A 7 6.24 -17.55 -20.66
C LEU A 7 6.93 -16.25 -20.24
N PHE A 8 7.46 -15.50 -21.20
CA PHE A 8 8.12 -14.21 -20.93
C PHE A 8 7.14 -13.18 -20.33
N ALA A 9 5.93 -13.07 -20.87
CA ALA A 9 4.88 -12.19 -20.34
C ALA A 9 4.49 -12.58 -18.90
N ASN A 10 4.41 -13.88 -18.60
CA ASN A 10 4.11 -14.37 -17.26
C ASN A 10 5.25 -14.07 -16.27
N SER A 11 6.51 -14.28 -16.65
CA SER A 11 7.66 -13.90 -15.83
C SER A 11 7.70 -12.40 -15.54
N LEU A 12 7.36 -11.57 -16.53
CA LEU A 12 7.32 -10.11 -16.35
C LEU A 12 6.21 -9.69 -15.36
N ARG A 13 5.02 -10.29 -15.47
CA ARG A 13 3.93 -10.07 -14.51
C ARG A 13 4.30 -10.52 -13.10
N GLY A 14 4.92 -11.69 -12.97
CA GLY A 14 5.43 -12.20 -11.70
C GLY A 14 6.44 -11.24 -11.03
N LYS A 15 7.38 -10.69 -11.82
CA LYS A 15 8.35 -9.69 -11.35
C LYS A 15 7.67 -8.40 -10.89
N ARG A 16 6.71 -7.88 -11.67
CA ARG A 16 5.95 -6.69 -11.28
C ARG A 16 5.20 -6.90 -9.97
N ARG A 17 4.50 -8.03 -9.83
CA ARG A 17 3.77 -8.41 -8.61
C ARG A 17 4.70 -8.44 -7.40
N HIS A 18 5.85 -9.08 -7.52
CA HIS A 18 6.83 -9.18 -6.45
C HIS A 18 7.35 -7.80 -6.00
N GLU A 19 7.65 -6.91 -6.94
CA GLU A 19 8.09 -5.55 -6.62
C GLU A 19 6.97 -4.72 -5.97
N VAL A 20 5.72 -4.88 -6.41
CA VAL A 20 4.56 -4.20 -5.78
C VAL A 20 4.32 -4.74 -4.37
N ALA A 21 4.46 -6.05 -4.14
CA ALA A 21 4.35 -6.64 -2.81
C ALA A 21 5.41 -6.13 -1.83
N LYS A 22 6.63 -5.84 -2.30
CA LYS A 22 7.66 -5.18 -1.47
C LYS A 22 7.30 -3.75 -1.08
N LEU A 23 6.56 -3.05 -1.93
CA LEU A 23 6.15 -1.65 -1.72
C LEU A 23 4.87 -1.53 -0.88
N LEU A 24 4.02 -2.56 -0.91
CA LEU A 24 2.76 -2.66 -0.16
C LEU A 24 2.72 -3.95 0.70
N PRO A 25 3.70 -4.16 1.60
CA PRO A 25 3.85 -5.43 2.30
C PRO A 25 2.67 -5.75 3.22
N LEU A 26 2.12 -4.78 3.95
CA LEU A 26 1.01 -5.02 4.86
C LEU A 26 -0.28 -5.26 4.07
N THR A 27 -0.52 -4.49 3.01
CA THR A 27 -1.65 -4.75 2.11
C THR A 27 -1.56 -6.15 1.51
N GLY A 28 -0.35 -6.57 1.09
CA GLY A 28 -0.10 -7.92 0.59
C GLY A 28 -0.39 -9.02 1.61
N GLN A 29 0.07 -8.84 2.84
CA GLN A 29 -0.19 -9.75 3.95
C GLN A 29 -1.69 -9.89 4.23
N LEU A 30 -2.44 -8.79 4.22
CA LEU A 30 -3.87 -8.78 4.54
C LEU A 30 -4.74 -9.34 3.43
N LEU A 31 -4.37 -9.12 2.17
CA LEU A 31 -5.06 -9.69 1.03
C LEU A 31 -4.70 -11.17 0.82
N GLY A 32 -3.55 -11.61 1.35
CA GLY A 32 -3.08 -12.99 1.26
C GLY A 32 -3.09 -13.51 -0.18
N ALA A 33 -3.76 -14.65 -0.41
CA ALA A 33 -3.89 -15.25 -1.73
C ALA A 33 -4.60 -14.33 -2.74
N ASN A 34 -5.55 -13.49 -2.29
CA ASN A 34 -6.31 -12.59 -3.15
C ASN A 34 -5.44 -11.48 -3.76
N PHE A 35 -4.28 -11.17 -3.15
CA PHE A 35 -3.36 -10.16 -3.69
C PHE A 35 -2.93 -10.48 -5.12
N THR A 36 -2.62 -11.75 -5.40
CA THR A 36 -2.17 -12.17 -6.73
C THR A 36 -3.27 -11.99 -7.76
N HIS A 37 -4.47 -12.48 -7.45
CA HIS A 37 -5.61 -12.42 -8.35
C HIS A 37 -5.98 -10.96 -8.67
N LEU A 38 -6.06 -10.10 -7.65
CA LEU A 38 -6.33 -8.67 -7.84
C LEU A 38 -5.21 -7.97 -8.62
N PHE A 39 -3.95 -8.33 -8.38
CA PHE A 39 -2.82 -7.75 -9.10
C PHE A 39 -2.84 -8.13 -10.59
N GLU A 40 -3.22 -9.36 -10.94
CA GLU A 40 -3.31 -9.80 -12.33
C GLU A 40 -4.41 -9.05 -13.09
N ARG A 41 -5.57 -8.81 -12.46
CA ARG A 41 -6.65 -7.98 -13.01
C ARG A 41 -6.17 -6.55 -13.28
N HIS A 42 -5.42 -5.95 -12.35
CA HIS A 42 -4.80 -4.63 -12.54
C HIS A 42 -3.72 -4.63 -13.64
N ALA A 43 -2.81 -5.60 -13.62
CA ALA A 43 -1.68 -5.68 -14.54
C ALA A 43 -2.11 -5.89 -16.00
N GLY A 44 -3.29 -6.49 -16.25
CA GLY A 44 -3.88 -6.64 -17.58
C GLY A 44 -4.37 -5.33 -18.20
N THR A 45 -4.63 -4.30 -17.38
CA THR A 45 -5.15 -3.00 -17.85
C THR A 45 -4.12 -1.88 -17.82
N CYS A 46 -2.96 -2.11 -17.19
CA CYS A 46 -1.95 -1.08 -16.95
C CYS A 46 -0.53 -1.58 -17.21
N LEU A 47 0.18 -0.88 -18.12
CA LEU A 47 1.60 -1.09 -18.42
C LEU A 47 2.43 0.08 -17.86
N PRO A 48 3.16 -0.11 -16.75
CA PRO A 48 3.95 0.95 -16.16
C PRO A 48 5.22 1.22 -16.99
N ALA A 49 5.43 2.47 -17.36
CA ALA A 49 6.59 2.93 -18.13
C ALA A 49 7.53 3.83 -17.30
N GLY A 50 8.79 3.94 -17.73
CA GLY A 50 9.80 4.84 -17.16
C GLY A 50 10.64 4.28 -15.99
N SER A 51 11.56 5.08 -15.48
CA SER A 51 12.56 4.70 -14.47
C SER A 51 11.96 4.38 -13.09
N LYS A 52 10.80 4.96 -12.76
CA LYS A 52 10.06 4.71 -11.50
C LYS A 52 8.84 3.81 -11.69
N LYS A 53 8.89 2.90 -12.67
CA LYS A 53 7.76 2.02 -13.04
C LYS A 53 7.18 1.24 -11.86
N HIS A 54 8.01 0.68 -10.97
CA HIS A 54 7.52 -0.09 -9.82
C HIS A 54 6.73 0.76 -8.82
N LEU A 55 7.19 1.99 -8.57
CA LEU A 55 6.47 2.95 -7.72
C LEU A 55 5.15 3.38 -8.37
N ALA A 56 5.15 3.65 -9.67
CA ALA A 56 3.95 3.99 -10.41
C ALA A 56 2.94 2.83 -10.43
N ASP A 57 3.42 1.60 -10.61
CA ASP A 57 2.60 0.39 -10.61
C ASP A 57 1.97 0.15 -9.23
N ALA A 58 2.73 0.30 -8.14
CA ALA A 58 2.22 0.18 -6.79
C ALA A 58 1.18 1.25 -6.45
N LEU A 59 1.39 2.51 -6.86
CA LEU A 59 0.40 3.58 -6.69
C LEU A 59 -0.85 3.34 -7.55
N GLY A 60 -0.69 2.85 -8.78
CA GLY A 60 -1.79 2.46 -9.65
C GLY A 60 -2.61 1.32 -9.06
N PHE A 61 -1.93 0.29 -8.55
CA PHE A 61 -2.57 -0.85 -7.90
C PHE A 61 -3.29 -0.43 -6.61
N ALA A 62 -2.69 0.44 -5.78
CA ALA A 62 -3.35 1.00 -4.61
C ALA A 62 -4.62 1.78 -4.97
N LYS A 63 -4.60 2.54 -6.07
CA LYS A 63 -5.79 3.23 -6.58
C LYS A 63 -6.85 2.23 -7.05
N PHE A 64 -6.45 1.17 -7.76
CA PHE A 64 -7.35 0.09 -8.19
C PHE A 64 -8.03 -0.59 -7.00
N LEU A 65 -7.26 -1.02 -5.99
CA LEU A 65 -7.82 -1.65 -4.79
C LEU A 65 -8.83 -0.75 -4.07
N ARG A 66 -8.60 0.56 -4.02
CA ARG A 66 -9.54 1.53 -3.42
C ARG A 66 -10.82 1.75 -4.22
N SER A 67 -10.85 1.34 -5.49
CA SER A 67 -12.05 1.41 -6.32
C SER A 67 -12.93 0.16 -6.22
N LEU A 68 -12.41 -0.90 -5.61
CA LEU A 68 -13.15 -2.14 -5.38
C LEU A 68 -14.04 -2.03 -4.14
N SER A 69 -15.12 -2.79 -4.14
CA SER A 69 -15.97 -2.96 -2.96
C SER A 69 -15.29 -3.85 -1.90
N ASP A 70 -15.73 -3.76 -0.64
CA ASP A 70 -15.24 -4.61 0.45
C ASP A 70 -15.46 -6.11 0.14
N ALA A 71 -16.56 -6.43 -0.53
CA ALA A 71 -16.88 -7.79 -0.99
C ALA A 71 -15.88 -8.32 -2.02
N GLU A 72 -15.39 -7.47 -2.93
CA GLU A 72 -14.37 -7.86 -3.92
C GLU A 72 -12.97 -7.99 -3.30
N LEU A 73 -12.68 -7.20 -2.26
CA LEU A 73 -11.40 -7.26 -1.56
C LEU A 73 -11.26 -8.52 -0.71
N CYS A 74 -12.38 -9.07 -0.20
CA CYS A 74 -12.40 -10.20 0.73
C CYS A 74 -11.43 -9.99 1.91
N ALA A 75 -11.44 -8.79 2.50
CA ALA A 75 -10.44 -8.34 3.46
C ALA A 75 -11.06 -7.64 4.68
N PRO A 76 -10.29 -7.46 5.77
CA PRO A 76 -10.78 -6.75 6.95
C PRO A 76 -11.21 -5.30 6.63
N PRO A 77 -12.22 -4.74 7.32
CA PRO A 77 -12.75 -3.39 7.05
C PRO A 77 -11.72 -2.25 7.15
N TRP A 78 -10.61 -2.48 7.87
CA TRP A 78 -9.52 -1.53 8.05
C TRP A 78 -8.38 -1.69 7.03
N LEU A 79 -8.47 -2.62 6.07
CA LEU A 79 -7.51 -2.78 4.97
C LEU A 79 -7.28 -1.46 4.25
N VAL A 80 -8.35 -0.73 3.94
CA VAL A 80 -8.27 0.54 3.20
C VAL A 80 -7.45 1.58 3.97
N GLU A 81 -7.46 1.57 5.30
CA GLU A 81 -6.61 2.46 6.09
C GLU A 81 -5.13 2.08 6.01
N VAL A 82 -4.82 0.78 6.07
CA VAL A 82 -3.46 0.26 5.88
C VAL A 82 -2.95 0.59 4.48
N LEU A 83 -3.78 0.40 3.46
CA LEU A 83 -3.46 0.73 2.09
C LEU A 83 -3.17 2.23 1.92
N ARG A 84 -4.02 3.10 2.49
CA ARG A 84 -3.81 4.56 2.46
C ARG A 84 -2.51 4.96 3.17
N TYR A 85 -2.15 4.27 4.24
CA TYR A 85 -0.91 4.50 4.97
C TYR A 85 0.32 4.14 4.13
N GLU A 86 0.32 2.95 3.50
CA GLU A 86 1.40 2.54 2.60
C GLU A 86 1.47 3.43 1.35
N GLU A 87 0.32 3.78 0.76
CA GLU A 87 0.23 4.71 -0.37
C GLU A 87 0.85 6.08 -0.04
N ALA A 88 0.61 6.62 1.16
CA ALA A 88 1.21 7.88 1.61
C ALA A 88 2.74 7.78 1.73
N ARG A 89 3.26 6.65 2.25
CA ARG A 89 4.70 6.34 2.26
C ARG A 89 5.32 6.19 0.87
N LEU A 90 4.54 5.79 -0.13
CA LEU A 90 4.99 5.76 -1.52
C LEU A 90 4.96 7.16 -2.15
N LYS A 91 3.91 7.95 -1.90
CA LYS A 91 3.76 9.31 -2.44
C LYS A 91 4.89 10.25 -2.02
N ILE A 92 5.41 10.12 -0.79
CA ILE A 92 6.51 10.97 -0.31
C ILE A 92 7.82 10.75 -1.09
N GLN A 93 7.97 9.64 -1.83
CA GLN A 93 9.12 9.43 -2.73
C GLN A 93 9.12 10.39 -3.94
N ARG A 94 7.98 11.06 -4.20
CA ARG A 94 7.80 12.04 -5.28
C ARG A 94 7.40 13.43 -4.78
N ARG A 95 7.20 13.61 -3.48
CA ARG A 95 6.70 14.84 -2.86
C ARG A 95 7.60 15.27 -1.71
N LEU A 96 7.54 16.54 -1.33
CA LEU A 96 8.22 17.03 -0.13
C LEU A 96 7.40 16.80 1.14
N PHE A 97 6.07 16.72 0.98
CA PHE A 97 5.12 16.58 2.07
C PHE A 97 3.91 15.71 1.65
N VAL A 98 3.44 14.87 2.57
CA VAL A 98 2.16 14.15 2.47
C VAL A 98 1.53 14.13 3.86
N GLY A 99 0.26 14.50 3.97
CA GLY A 99 -0.54 14.34 5.18
C GLY A 99 -1.72 13.41 4.92
N ALA A 100 -2.06 12.57 5.88
CA ALA A 100 -3.28 11.76 5.81
C ALA A 100 -3.89 11.57 7.20
N LEU A 101 -5.22 11.64 7.25
CA LEU A 101 -6.03 11.42 8.44
C LEU A 101 -6.62 10.01 8.43
N PHE A 102 -6.52 9.32 9.58
CA PHE A 102 -6.95 7.94 9.80
C PHE A 102 -7.89 7.86 11.00
N ARG A 103 -8.89 6.98 10.93
CA ARG A 103 -9.88 6.79 11.99
C ARG A 103 -9.32 5.98 13.17
N HIS A 104 -8.37 5.09 12.90
CA HIS A 104 -7.69 4.31 13.92
C HIS A 104 -6.29 4.85 14.22
N ASP A 105 -5.71 4.39 15.32
CA ASP A 105 -4.25 4.51 15.57
C ASP A 105 -3.50 3.66 14.54
N ILE A 106 -3.39 4.21 13.34
CA ILE A 106 -2.86 3.52 12.16
C ILE A 106 -1.41 3.09 12.37
N VAL A 107 -0.65 3.82 13.19
CA VAL A 107 0.75 3.50 13.46
C VAL A 107 0.86 2.28 14.37
N ARG A 108 0.03 2.20 15.42
CA ARG A 108 -0.04 0.99 16.26
C ARG A 108 -0.61 -0.19 15.49
N LEU A 109 -1.67 0.01 14.69
CA LEU A 109 -2.23 -1.03 13.84
C LEU A 109 -1.18 -1.58 12.87
N CYS A 110 -0.52 -0.73 12.09
CA CYS A 110 0.52 -1.18 11.17
C CYS A 110 1.72 -1.82 11.88
N ARG A 111 1.98 -1.48 13.15
CA ARG A 111 3.04 -2.12 13.96
C ARG A 111 2.61 -3.51 14.43
N SER A 112 1.39 -3.67 14.94
CA SER A 112 0.88 -4.98 15.39
C SER A 112 0.82 -5.97 14.24
N LEU A 113 0.46 -5.54 13.03
CA LEU A 113 0.40 -6.42 11.86
C LEU A 113 1.76 -6.99 11.43
N ARG A 114 2.86 -6.33 11.80
CA ARG A 114 4.22 -6.85 11.54
C ARG A 114 4.61 -7.96 12.51
N GLN A 115 3.85 -8.18 13.58
CA GLN A 115 4.09 -9.20 14.58
C GLN A 115 3.14 -10.36 14.29
N PRO A 116 3.66 -11.52 13.82
CA PRO A 116 2.81 -12.62 13.32
C PRO A 116 1.88 -13.22 14.38
N ASP A 117 2.20 -13.10 15.67
CA ASP A 117 1.45 -13.74 16.77
C ASP A 117 0.54 -12.77 17.55
N THR A 118 0.37 -11.53 17.07
CA THR A 118 -0.41 -10.50 17.79
C THR A 118 -1.68 -10.14 17.05
N SER A 119 -2.81 -10.26 17.75
CA SER A 119 -4.11 -9.77 17.27
C SER A 119 -4.01 -8.29 16.85
N PRO A 120 -4.61 -7.88 15.71
CA PRO A 120 -4.48 -6.52 15.22
C PRO A 120 -5.01 -5.49 16.23
N TYR A 121 -4.19 -4.48 16.53
CA TYR A 121 -4.56 -3.44 17.49
C TYR A 121 -5.50 -2.41 16.84
N LEU A 122 -6.81 -2.57 17.06
CA LEU A 122 -7.86 -1.71 16.51
C LEU A 122 -8.37 -0.73 17.55
N LEU A 123 -7.63 0.36 17.76
CA LEU A 123 -8.09 1.48 18.59
C LEU A 123 -8.65 2.59 17.71
N VAL A 124 -9.95 2.88 17.84
CA VAL A 124 -10.59 4.04 17.20
C VAL A 124 -10.06 5.31 17.86
N ARG A 125 -9.09 5.95 17.19
CA ARG A 125 -8.45 7.19 17.63
C ARG A 125 -8.01 7.94 16.39
N LEU A 126 -8.63 9.10 16.17
CA LEU A 126 -8.35 9.92 15.00
C LEU A 126 -6.87 10.32 15.00
N THR A 127 -6.14 9.90 13.97
CA THR A 127 -4.69 10.05 13.89
C THR A 127 -4.31 10.76 12.60
N LEU A 128 -3.65 11.91 12.72
CA LEU A 128 -3.04 12.60 11.61
C LEU A 128 -1.58 12.16 11.49
N VAL A 129 -1.23 11.60 10.34
CA VAL A 129 0.15 11.24 10.03
C VAL A 129 0.68 12.16 8.94
N ILE A 130 1.85 12.72 9.20
CA ILE A 130 2.55 13.63 8.31
C ILE A 130 3.89 13.01 7.94
N TRP A 131 4.12 12.86 6.63
CA TRP A 131 5.42 12.52 6.07
C TRP A 131 6.05 13.75 5.45
N SER A 132 7.32 13.97 5.75
CA SER A 132 8.11 15.05 5.16
C SER A 132 9.46 14.52 4.70
N ARG A 133 9.95 15.04 3.58
CA ARG A 133 11.27 14.73 3.04
C ARG A 133 12.06 16.02 2.88
N ARG A 134 13.29 16.05 3.39
CA ARG A 134 14.20 17.19 3.16
C ARG A 134 15.07 16.88 1.94
N PRO A 135 15.15 17.75 0.93
CA PRO A 135 15.95 17.47 -0.28
C PRO A 135 17.43 17.16 0.00
N ALA A 136 18.00 17.76 1.05
CA ALA A 136 19.40 17.63 1.42
C ALA A 136 19.72 16.49 2.41
N ARG A 137 18.72 15.73 2.86
CA ARG A 137 18.91 14.56 3.75
C ARG A 137 18.02 13.44 3.23
N ASP A 138 18.60 12.32 2.82
CA ASP A 138 17.89 11.16 2.23
C ASP A 138 16.86 10.46 3.14
N GLY A 139 16.50 11.07 4.27
CA GLY A 139 15.53 10.55 5.22
C GLY A 139 14.12 11.10 5.00
N VAL A 140 13.15 10.18 4.88
CA VAL A 140 11.74 10.49 5.12
C VAL A 140 11.49 10.56 6.63
N ARG A 141 10.97 11.68 7.12
CA ARG A 141 10.53 11.86 8.49
C ARG A 141 9.03 11.68 8.60
N GLN A 142 8.60 10.96 9.63
CA GLN A 142 7.20 10.77 9.97
C GLN A 142 6.90 11.45 11.30
N LYS A 143 5.82 12.24 11.34
CA LYS A 143 5.26 12.82 12.55
C LYS A 143 3.83 12.32 12.72
N VAL A 144 3.49 11.89 13.92
CA VAL A 144 2.17 11.32 14.27
C VAL A 144 1.54 12.25 15.28
N ILE A 145 0.30 12.68 15.01
CA ILE A 145 -0.47 13.56 15.87
C ILE A 145 -1.77 12.84 16.18
N TYR A 146 -1.98 12.55 17.46
CA TYR A 146 -3.21 11.97 17.96
C TYR A 146 -4.19 13.09 18.27
N LEU A 147 -5.34 13.10 17.60
CA LEU A 147 -6.39 14.05 17.87
C LEU A 147 -7.27 13.44 18.98
N SER A 148 -7.28 14.06 20.15
CA SER A 148 -8.30 13.77 21.16
C SER A 148 -9.65 14.23 20.61
N ARG A 149 -10.70 13.42 20.79
CA ARG A 149 -12.04 14.01 20.86
C ARG A 149 -12.03 14.89 22.10
N GLY A 150 -12.19 16.20 21.92
CA GLY A 150 -12.65 17.04 23.01
C GLY A 150 -13.92 16.40 23.58
N ALA A 151 -14.04 16.42 24.91
CA ALA A 151 -15.16 15.89 25.67
C ALA A 151 -16.51 16.38 25.12
#